data_AF-A0A948HH70-F1
#
_entry.id   AF-A0A948HH70-F1
#
_cell.length_a   1.000
_cell.length_b   1.000
_cell.length_c   1.000
_cell.angle_alpha   90.00
_cell.angle_beta   90.00
_cell.angle_gamma   90.00
#
_symmetry.space_group_name_H-M   'P 1'
#
loop_
_entity.id
_entity.type
_entity.pdbx_description
1 polymer ?
#
loop_
_entity_poly.entity_id
_entity_poly.type
_entity_poly.pdbx_seq_one_letter_code
_entity_poly.pdbx_strand_id
1 'polypeptide(L)'
;MSQLPLQHRVGNARRSFFERGAAPVGSVPDTILQSWQRCQRGGLSVDAQPEVEPLPDARLRELRQRQETLWRLARPELDGLAADIAATGSIALLTDEAGWILDAEGNPGFLDKAGRVALMPGVRWDETTVGTNAIGTAIVEGRSVEVRGGEHYFAPHAILTCSATPIFDPYGQRVGVLDISGDARQQHLHARVLARQAVAHIEHRYFEAGLGDCEVVRLHHDAGLLGTAREGVLGFRNGRLVAANRAGLALFGLDHGDIGRAPYEALFDGPTSRLHDDGALVDRQGRALYGHVSPAGGATVRSPLP
;
A
#
# COMPACT_ATOMS: atom_id res chain seq x y z
N MET A 1 -13.62 -29.23 -15.90
CA MET A 1 -14.45 -28.97 -14.69
C MET A 1 -14.66 -27.47 -14.63
N SER A 2 -15.87 -26.95 -14.89
CA SER A 2 -16.12 -25.51 -14.85
C SER A 2 -15.93 -25.00 -13.41
N GLN A 3 -15.11 -23.97 -13.23
CA GLN A 3 -14.94 -23.35 -11.93
C GLN A 3 -16.26 -22.65 -11.55
N LEU A 4 -16.78 -22.93 -10.35
CA LEU A 4 -17.94 -22.23 -9.81
C LEU A 4 -17.69 -20.70 -9.80
N PRO A 5 -18.72 -19.87 -10.04
CA PRO A 5 -18.61 -18.42 -9.90
C PRO A 5 -18.03 -18.04 -8.53
N LEU A 6 -17.21 -16.99 -8.47
CA LEU A 6 -16.49 -16.57 -7.25
C LEU A 6 -17.42 -16.50 -6.02
N GLN A 7 -18.59 -15.90 -6.17
CA GLN A 7 -19.58 -15.76 -5.09
C GLN A 7 -20.07 -17.11 -4.54
N HIS A 8 -20.26 -18.11 -5.40
CA HIS A 8 -20.66 -19.45 -4.98
C HIS A 8 -19.53 -20.17 -4.22
N ARG A 9 -18.27 -20.01 -4.68
CA ARG A 9 -17.11 -20.57 -3.98
C ARG A 9 -16.94 -19.95 -2.60
N VAL A 10 -16.99 -18.62 -2.51
CA VAL A 10 -16.86 -17.87 -1.25
C VAL A 10 -18.02 -18.22 -0.31
N GLY A 11 -19.26 -18.32 -0.80
CA GLY A 11 -20.40 -18.72 0.02
C GLY A 11 -20.26 -20.13 0.62
N ASN A 12 -19.76 -21.10 -0.16
CA ASN A 12 -19.44 -22.43 0.36
C ASN A 12 -18.32 -22.39 1.40
N ALA A 13 -17.27 -21.60 1.14
CA ALA A 13 -16.15 -21.44 2.05
C ALA A 13 -16.60 -20.87 3.40
N ARG A 14 -17.45 -19.84 3.38
CA ARG A 14 -18.05 -19.25 4.59
C ARG A 14 -18.82 -20.29 5.41
N ARG A 15 -19.72 -21.06 4.79
CA ARG A 15 -20.47 -22.11 5.50
C ARG A 15 -19.56 -23.16 6.12
N SER A 16 -18.56 -23.62 5.37
CA SER A 16 -17.56 -24.57 5.89
C SER A 16 -16.84 -24.00 7.12
N PHE A 17 -16.37 -22.76 7.03
CA PHE A 17 -15.57 -22.14 8.08
C PHE A 17 -16.40 -21.73 9.31
N PHE A 18 -17.45 -20.93 9.11
CA PHE A 18 -18.22 -20.31 10.20
C PHE A 18 -19.27 -21.23 10.82
N GLU A 19 -19.93 -22.08 10.01
CA GLU A 19 -21.00 -22.95 10.52
C GLU A 19 -20.50 -24.34 10.93
N ARG A 20 -19.53 -24.88 10.18
CA ARG A 20 -19.06 -26.27 10.38
C ARG A 20 -17.70 -26.36 11.08
N GLY A 21 -17.02 -25.24 11.31
CA GLY A 21 -15.69 -25.21 11.92
C GLY A 21 -14.59 -25.88 11.07
N ALA A 22 -14.81 -26.06 9.77
CA ALA A 22 -13.90 -26.76 8.87
C ALA A 22 -13.18 -25.77 7.94
N ALA A 23 -11.85 -25.86 7.87
CA ALA A 23 -11.03 -24.99 7.03
C ALA A 23 -11.34 -25.18 5.53
N PRO A 24 -11.82 -24.15 4.81
CA PRO A 24 -12.16 -24.25 3.39
C PRO A 24 -10.92 -24.07 2.49
N VAL A 25 -9.92 -24.93 2.68
CA VAL A 25 -8.62 -24.83 1.99
C VAL A 25 -8.81 -24.80 0.47
N GLY A 26 -8.15 -23.86 -0.20
CA GLY A 26 -8.24 -23.67 -1.66
C GLY A 26 -9.56 -23.09 -2.17
N SER A 27 -10.53 -22.79 -1.30
CA SER A 27 -11.81 -22.19 -1.68
C SER A 27 -11.80 -20.66 -1.67
N VAL A 28 -10.90 -20.07 -0.88
CA VAL A 28 -10.57 -18.63 -0.80
C VAL A 28 -9.05 -18.48 -0.77
N PRO A 29 -8.49 -17.30 -1.09
CA PRO A 29 -7.05 -17.06 -0.91
C PRO A 29 -6.60 -17.31 0.53
N ASP A 30 -5.40 -17.85 0.73
CA ASP A 30 -4.86 -18.14 2.07
C ASP A 30 -4.84 -16.91 2.98
N THR A 31 -4.65 -15.73 2.38
CA THR A 31 -4.69 -14.45 3.09
C THR A 31 -6.05 -14.19 3.74
N ILE A 32 -7.12 -14.53 3.04
CA ILE A 32 -8.50 -14.37 3.53
C ILE A 32 -8.77 -15.39 4.63
N LEU A 33 -8.37 -16.65 4.44
CA LEU A 33 -8.54 -17.68 5.45
C LEU A 33 -7.78 -17.36 6.74
N GLN A 34 -6.55 -16.87 6.63
CA GLN A 34 -5.75 -16.44 7.78
C GLN A 34 -6.40 -15.25 8.49
N SER A 35 -6.92 -14.27 7.76
CA SER A 35 -7.66 -13.14 8.32
C SER A 35 -8.94 -13.59 9.05
N TRP A 36 -9.74 -14.49 8.46
CA TRP A 36 -10.93 -15.06 9.11
C TRP A 36 -10.57 -15.76 10.43
N GLN A 37 -9.47 -16.52 10.45
CA GLN A 37 -8.97 -17.16 11.67
C GLN A 37 -8.53 -16.15 12.71
N ARG A 38 -7.85 -15.05 12.32
CA ARG A 38 -7.47 -13.98 13.25
C ARG A 38 -8.69 -13.31 13.87
N CYS A 39 -9.68 -12.98 13.05
CA CYS A 39 -10.94 -12.37 13.50
C CYS A 39 -11.70 -13.29 14.49
N GLN A 40 -11.81 -14.58 14.17
CA GLN A 40 -12.46 -15.57 15.05
C GLN A 40 -11.68 -15.76 16.36
N ARG A 41 -10.35 -15.85 16.31
CA ARG A 41 -9.50 -15.91 17.52
C ARG A 41 -9.59 -14.64 18.36
N GLY A 42 -9.81 -13.49 17.71
CA GLY A 42 -10.06 -12.21 18.36
C GLY A 42 -11.46 -12.06 18.96
N GLY A 43 -12.33 -13.07 18.83
CA GLY A 43 -13.66 -13.09 19.44
C GLY A 43 -14.76 -12.40 18.62
N LEU A 44 -14.50 -12.03 17.35
CA LEU A 44 -15.53 -11.44 16.50
C LEU A 44 -16.56 -12.49 16.10
N SER A 45 -17.84 -12.19 16.31
CA SER A 45 -18.94 -13.01 15.78
C SER A 45 -19.25 -12.61 14.35
N VAL A 46 -19.33 -13.58 13.42
CA VAL A 46 -19.63 -13.32 12.01
C VAL A 46 -21.01 -12.68 11.79
N ASP A 47 -21.94 -12.93 12.71
CA ASP A 47 -23.32 -12.43 12.67
C ASP A 47 -23.49 -11.07 13.35
N ALA A 48 -22.42 -10.53 13.96
CA ALA A 48 -22.47 -9.20 14.56
C ALA A 48 -22.53 -8.12 13.49
N GLN A 49 -23.10 -6.97 13.87
CA GLN A 49 -22.93 -5.73 13.13
C GLN A 49 -21.83 -4.93 13.83
N PRO A 50 -20.75 -4.54 13.13
CA PRO A 50 -19.72 -3.72 13.73
C PRO A 50 -20.31 -2.34 14.06
N GLU A 51 -20.41 -2.03 15.35
CA GLU A 51 -20.79 -0.71 15.84
C GLU A 51 -19.55 0.19 15.82
N VAL A 52 -19.31 0.82 14.67
CA VAL A 52 -18.20 1.75 14.46
C VAL A 52 -18.73 3.14 14.13
N GLU A 53 -18.47 4.07 15.04
CA GLU A 53 -18.81 5.49 14.87
C GLU A 53 -17.59 6.27 14.36
N PRO A 54 -17.76 7.25 13.47
CA PRO A 54 -16.68 8.11 13.06
C PRO A 54 -16.21 8.98 14.24
N LEU A 55 -14.92 9.28 14.27
CA LEU A 55 -14.36 10.29 15.16
C LEU A 55 -15.10 11.63 14.97
N PRO A 56 -15.32 12.39 16.06
CA PRO A 56 -15.77 13.77 15.94
C PRO A 56 -14.82 14.59 15.05
N ASP A 57 -15.35 15.53 14.27
CA ASP A 57 -14.57 16.30 13.28
C ASP A 57 -13.29 16.94 13.84
N ALA A 58 -13.32 17.41 15.09
CA ALA A 58 -12.14 17.98 15.75
C ALA A 58 -11.01 16.95 15.89
N ARG A 59 -11.36 15.71 16.26
CA ARG A 59 -10.40 14.60 16.41
C ARG A 59 -9.89 14.12 15.04
N LEU A 60 -10.75 14.09 14.01
CA LEU A 60 -10.31 13.79 12.65
C LEU A 60 -9.34 14.85 12.11
N ARG A 61 -9.59 16.14 12.38
CA ARG A 61 -8.65 17.22 12.02
C ARG A 61 -7.32 17.08 12.75
N GLU A 62 -7.32 16.81 14.05
CA GLU A 62 -6.10 16.54 14.81
C GLU A 62 -5.33 15.34 14.24
N LEU A 63 -6.05 14.28 13.85
CA LEU A 63 -5.44 13.10 13.25
C LEU A 63 -4.77 13.43 11.90
N ARG A 64 -5.46 14.16 11.01
CA ARG A 64 -4.87 14.63 9.75
C ARG A 64 -3.65 15.53 9.96
N GLN A 65 -3.67 16.37 10.99
CA GLN A 65 -2.52 17.21 11.36
C GLN A 65 -1.33 16.39 11.84
N ARG A 66 -1.56 15.33 12.63
CA ARG A 66 -0.48 14.41 13.05
C ARG A 66 0.12 13.65 11.87
N GLN A 67 -0.72 13.35 10.88
CA GLN A 67 -0.33 12.64 9.65
C GLN A 67 -0.04 13.60 8.48
N GLU A 68 0.32 14.87 8.76
CA GLU A 68 0.47 15.93 7.74
C GLU A 68 1.37 15.51 6.58
N THR A 69 2.51 14.86 6.88
CA THR A 69 3.47 14.51 5.85
C THR A 69 2.91 13.45 4.90
N LEU A 70 2.33 12.37 5.43
CA LEU A 70 1.65 11.36 4.61
C LEU A 70 0.53 12.01 3.81
N TRP A 71 -0.31 12.79 4.48
CA TRP A 71 -1.49 13.40 3.90
C TRP A 71 -1.13 14.33 2.72
N ARG A 72 -0.13 15.19 2.90
CA ARG A 72 0.38 16.10 1.87
C ARG A 72 0.99 15.36 0.68
N LEU A 73 1.77 14.31 0.93
CA LEU A 73 2.42 13.54 -0.14
C LEU A 73 1.42 12.66 -0.92
N ALA A 74 0.37 12.17 -0.26
CA ALA A 74 -0.68 11.35 -0.84
C ALA A 74 -1.71 12.14 -1.64
N ARG A 75 -1.92 13.42 -1.29
CA ARG A 75 -3.00 14.25 -1.85
C ARG A 75 -3.10 14.22 -3.37
N PRO A 76 -2.01 14.44 -4.15
CA PRO A 76 -2.12 14.49 -5.61
C PRO A 76 -2.49 13.13 -6.22
N GLU A 77 -2.10 12.03 -5.59
CA GLU A 77 -2.45 10.69 -6.05
C GLU A 77 -3.89 10.33 -5.69
N LEU A 78 -4.40 10.79 -4.54
CA LEU A 78 -5.83 10.67 -4.20
C LEU A 78 -6.70 11.43 -5.19
N ASP A 79 -6.38 12.70 -5.46
CA ASP A 79 -7.14 13.55 -6.38
C ASP A 79 -7.14 12.94 -7.80
N GLY A 80 -5.98 12.45 -8.28
CA GLY A 80 -5.85 11.80 -9.59
C GLY A 80 -6.61 10.47 -9.67
N LEU A 81 -6.46 9.60 -8.67
CA LEU A 81 -7.20 8.34 -8.62
C LEU A 81 -8.71 8.56 -8.58
N ALA A 82 -9.18 9.52 -7.75
CA ALA A 82 -10.59 9.84 -7.65
C ALA A 82 -11.17 10.24 -9.01
N ALA A 83 -10.43 11.01 -9.81
CA ALA A 83 -10.83 11.35 -11.18
C ALA A 83 -10.88 10.13 -12.10
N ASP A 84 -9.86 9.25 -12.06
CA ASP A 84 -9.75 8.07 -12.92
C ASP A 84 -10.85 7.03 -12.63
N ILE A 85 -11.25 6.88 -11.36
CA ILE A 85 -12.17 5.83 -10.90
C ILE A 85 -13.61 6.32 -10.67
N ALA A 86 -13.87 7.63 -10.73
CA ALA A 86 -15.21 8.18 -10.52
C ALA A 86 -16.25 7.59 -11.49
N ALA A 87 -15.86 7.40 -12.76
CA ALA A 87 -16.72 6.85 -13.80
C ALA A 87 -17.04 5.35 -13.60
N THR A 88 -16.17 4.61 -12.91
CA THR A 88 -16.35 3.17 -12.63
C THR A 88 -17.15 2.91 -11.35
N GLY A 89 -17.57 3.96 -10.65
CA GLY A 89 -18.36 3.83 -9.41
C GLY A 89 -17.52 3.40 -8.21
N SER A 90 -16.24 3.81 -8.16
CA SER A 90 -15.33 3.48 -7.06
C SER A 90 -14.89 4.74 -6.30
N ILE A 91 -14.25 4.52 -5.15
CA ILE A 91 -13.64 5.55 -4.31
C ILE A 91 -12.21 5.14 -3.94
N ALA A 92 -11.36 6.12 -3.73
CA ALA A 92 -10.03 5.99 -3.16
C ALA A 92 -10.07 6.47 -1.71
N LEU A 93 -9.45 5.71 -0.81
CA LEU A 93 -9.33 6.04 0.60
C LEU A 93 -7.87 6.05 1.03
N LEU A 94 -7.53 7.01 1.88
CA LEU A 94 -6.25 7.04 2.57
C LEU A 94 -6.46 6.79 4.04
N THR A 95 -5.64 5.94 4.63
CA THR A 95 -5.63 5.66 6.07
C THR A 95 -4.26 5.90 6.68
N ASP A 96 -4.23 6.13 7.99
CA ASP A 96 -3.00 6.06 8.78
C ASP A 96 -2.53 4.60 9.00
N GLU A 97 -1.42 4.42 9.71
CA GLU A 97 -0.80 3.12 9.95
C GLU A 97 -1.65 2.15 10.79
N ALA A 98 -2.63 2.69 11.52
CA ALA A 98 -3.57 1.98 12.39
C ALA A 98 -4.91 1.70 11.71
N GLY A 99 -5.12 2.20 10.49
CA GLY A 99 -6.32 1.99 9.69
C GLY A 99 -7.41 3.04 9.90
N TRP A 100 -7.13 4.17 10.54
CA TRP A 100 -8.09 5.29 10.57
C TRP A 100 -8.16 5.96 9.21
N ILE A 101 -9.36 6.03 8.64
CA ILE A 101 -9.58 6.69 7.35
C ILE A 101 -9.40 8.19 7.51
N LEU A 102 -8.39 8.73 6.84
CA LEU A 102 -8.06 10.14 6.79
C LEU A 102 -8.92 10.85 5.76
N ASP A 103 -9.05 10.28 4.56
CA ASP A 103 -9.83 10.83 3.44
C ASP A 103 -10.47 9.74 2.59
N ALA A 104 -11.54 10.12 1.89
CA ALA A 104 -12.23 9.30 0.90
C ALA A 104 -12.72 10.19 -0.25
N GLU A 105 -12.36 9.86 -1.49
CA GLU A 105 -12.69 10.64 -2.69
C GLU A 105 -13.07 9.72 -3.85
N GLY A 106 -13.94 10.18 -4.77
CA GLY A 106 -14.36 9.42 -5.93
C GLY A 106 -15.84 9.56 -6.23
N ASN A 107 -16.50 8.47 -6.64
CA ASN A 107 -17.89 8.50 -7.07
C ASN A 107 -18.85 8.89 -5.92
N PRO A 108 -19.63 9.98 -6.01
CA PRO A 108 -20.53 10.42 -4.94
C PRO A 108 -21.59 9.38 -4.57
N GLY A 109 -22.18 8.71 -5.56
CA GLY A 109 -23.19 7.68 -5.32
C GLY A 109 -22.62 6.43 -4.64
N PHE A 110 -21.31 6.17 -4.78
CA PHE A 110 -20.64 5.09 -4.05
C PHE A 110 -20.15 5.54 -2.68
N LEU A 111 -19.71 6.79 -2.49
CA LEU A 111 -19.42 7.35 -1.17
C LEU A 111 -20.62 7.20 -0.22
N ASP A 112 -21.84 7.51 -0.67
CA ASP A 112 -23.06 7.34 0.11
C ASP A 112 -23.32 5.86 0.48
N LYS A 113 -23.01 4.91 -0.41
CA LYS A 113 -23.18 3.48 -0.14
C LYS A 113 -22.11 2.96 0.83
N ALA A 114 -20.87 3.39 0.65
CA ALA A 114 -19.74 3.08 1.51
C ALA A 114 -19.98 3.59 2.94
N GLY A 115 -20.50 4.81 3.09
CA GLY A 115 -20.85 5.38 4.39
C GLY A 115 -21.90 4.58 5.17
N ARG A 116 -22.85 3.92 4.49
CA ARG A 116 -23.85 3.04 5.16
C ARG A 116 -23.25 1.80 5.81
N VAL A 117 -22.02 1.44 5.43
CA VAL A 117 -21.24 0.37 6.05
C VAL A 117 -20.02 0.92 6.79
N ALA A 118 -20.06 2.21 7.16
CA ALA A 118 -19.01 2.92 7.89
C ALA A 118 -17.64 2.98 7.19
N LEU A 119 -17.58 2.82 5.87
CA LEU A 119 -16.36 3.05 5.07
C LEU A 119 -16.27 4.55 4.75
N MET A 120 -15.85 5.35 5.73
CA MET A 120 -15.80 6.81 5.64
C MET A 120 -14.73 7.43 6.56
N PRO A 121 -14.30 8.69 6.31
CA PRO A 121 -13.32 9.37 7.14
C PRO A 121 -13.69 9.37 8.62
N GLY A 122 -12.68 9.19 9.47
CA GLY A 122 -12.84 9.10 10.91
C GLY A 122 -13.24 7.72 11.43
N VAL A 123 -13.43 6.72 10.58
CA VAL A 123 -13.67 5.33 11.02
C VAL A 123 -12.39 4.50 10.92
N ARG A 124 -12.14 3.63 11.90
CA ARG A 124 -11.00 2.72 11.90
C ARG A 124 -11.35 1.37 11.25
N TRP A 125 -10.60 0.98 10.24
CA TRP A 125 -10.80 -0.24 9.44
C TRP A 125 -9.73 -1.31 9.68
N ASP A 126 -9.39 -1.56 10.95
CA ASP A 126 -8.54 -2.70 11.31
C ASP A 126 -9.33 -4.03 11.40
N GLU A 127 -8.62 -5.16 11.39
CA GLU A 127 -9.27 -6.47 11.49
C GLU A 127 -9.94 -6.70 12.85
N THR A 128 -9.42 -6.09 13.92
CA THR A 128 -9.95 -6.28 15.28
C THR A 128 -11.31 -5.60 15.50
N THR A 129 -11.64 -4.61 14.67
CA THR A 129 -12.86 -3.82 14.78
C THR A 129 -13.85 -4.14 13.66
N VAL A 130 -13.36 -4.22 12.42
CA VAL A 130 -14.18 -4.33 11.19
C VAL A 130 -14.05 -5.72 10.54
N GLY A 131 -13.35 -6.63 11.23
CA GLY A 131 -13.08 -7.97 10.72
C GLY A 131 -12.24 -7.94 9.45
N THR A 132 -12.15 -9.07 8.75
CA THR A 132 -11.52 -9.18 7.43
C THR A 132 -12.08 -8.14 6.47
N ASN A 133 -11.20 -7.22 6.09
CA ASN A 133 -11.39 -6.15 5.12
C ASN A 133 -10.03 -5.83 4.49
N ALA A 134 -9.97 -5.18 3.32
CA ALA A 134 -8.68 -5.00 2.63
C ALA A 134 -7.69 -4.11 3.39
N ILE A 135 -8.15 -3.02 4.01
CA ILE A 135 -7.30 -2.09 4.79
C ILE A 135 -6.62 -2.83 5.94
N GLY A 136 -7.43 -3.39 6.86
CA GLY A 136 -6.93 -4.11 8.03
C GLY A 136 -6.08 -5.32 7.66
N THR A 137 -6.46 -6.06 6.61
CA THR A 137 -5.67 -7.21 6.16
C THR A 137 -4.34 -6.75 5.57
N ALA A 138 -4.29 -5.67 4.79
CA ALA A 138 -3.05 -5.11 4.26
C ALA A 138 -2.11 -4.59 5.37
N ILE A 139 -2.66 -4.05 6.46
CA ILE A 139 -1.92 -3.67 7.66
C ILE A 139 -1.24 -4.90 8.28
N VAL A 140 -1.96 -6.00 8.46
CA VAL A 140 -1.38 -7.22 9.07
C VAL A 140 -0.38 -7.91 8.14
N GLU A 141 -0.68 -7.97 6.85
CA GLU A 141 0.11 -8.72 5.87
C GLU A 141 1.34 -7.94 5.35
N GLY A 142 1.38 -6.62 5.52
CA GLY A 142 2.48 -5.78 5.04
C GLY A 142 2.62 -5.73 3.50
N ARG A 143 1.58 -6.12 2.77
CA ARG A 143 1.55 -6.17 1.29
C ARG A 143 0.18 -5.83 0.75
N SER A 144 0.07 -5.60 -0.56
CA SER A 144 -1.22 -5.34 -1.19
C SER A 144 -2.16 -6.53 -1.05
N VAL A 145 -3.41 -6.29 -0.69
CA VAL A 145 -4.47 -7.30 -0.49
C VAL A 145 -5.73 -6.89 -1.26
N GLU A 146 -6.44 -7.88 -1.78
CA GLU A 146 -7.79 -7.71 -2.32
C GLU A 146 -8.78 -8.49 -1.47
N VAL A 147 -9.95 -7.91 -1.20
CA VAL A 147 -11.05 -8.57 -0.48
C VAL A 147 -12.34 -8.30 -1.24
N ARG A 148 -13.08 -9.35 -1.60
CA ARG A 148 -14.20 -9.30 -2.54
C ARG A 148 -15.48 -9.86 -1.95
N GLY A 149 -16.50 -9.02 -1.83
CA GLY A 149 -17.84 -9.40 -1.43
C GLY A 149 -17.83 -10.22 -0.15
N GLY A 150 -18.34 -11.46 -0.20
CA GLY A 150 -18.41 -12.37 0.95
C GLY A 150 -17.06 -12.80 1.54
N GLU A 151 -15.92 -12.39 0.97
CA GLU A 151 -14.62 -12.52 1.64
C GLU A 151 -14.51 -11.61 2.87
N HIS A 152 -15.25 -10.50 2.89
CA HIS A 152 -15.37 -9.67 4.08
C HIS A 152 -15.95 -10.44 5.25
N TYR A 153 -15.45 -10.21 6.45
CA TYR A 153 -15.88 -10.98 7.62
C TYR A 153 -17.36 -10.74 7.92
N PHE A 154 -17.76 -9.48 8.07
CA PHE A 154 -19.14 -9.10 8.35
C PHE A 154 -19.98 -9.03 7.08
N ALA A 155 -21.20 -9.57 7.17
CA ALA A 155 -22.14 -9.63 6.05
C ALA A 155 -22.49 -8.25 5.43
N PRO A 156 -22.65 -7.15 6.19
CA PRO A 156 -22.91 -5.83 5.61
C PRO A 156 -21.83 -5.37 4.62
N HIS A 157 -20.56 -5.77 4.84
CA HIS A 157 -19.44 -5.37 3.99
C HIS A 157 -19.36 -6.17 2.68
N ALA A 158 -20.21 -7.18 2.49
CA ALA A 158 -20.24 -7.97 1.26
C ALA A 158 -20.68 -7.19 0.01
N ILE A 159 -21.12 -5.94 0.18
CA ILE A 159 -21.35 -5.01 -0.94
C ILE A 159 -20.05 -4.48 -1.54
N LEU A 160 -18.92 -4.64 -0.83
CA LEU A 160 -17.64 -4.03 -1.18
C LEU A 160 -16.72 -5.01 -1.92
N THR A 161 -15.93 -4.46 -2.82
CA THR A 161 -14.69 -5.08 -3.31
C THR A 161 -13.58 -4.06 -3.20
N CYS A 162 -12.52 -4.43 -2.50
CA CYS A 162 -11.50 -3.51 -2.02
C CYS A 162 -10.12 -3.99 -2.47
N SER A 163 -9.25 -3.04 -2.78
CA SER A 163 -7.85 -3.24 -3.16
C SER A 163 -6.98 -2.29 -2.35
N ALA A 164 -6.38 -2.79 -1.28
CA ALA A 164 -5.57 -2.01 -0.37
C ALA A 164 -4.08 -2.26 -0.60
N THR A 165 -3.28 -1.20 -0.54
CA THR A 165 -1.82 -1.24 -0.64
C THR A 165 -1.19 -0.42 0.48
N PRO A 166 -0.33 -1.03 1.33
CA PRO A 166 0.38 -0.30 2.37
C PRO A 166 1.38 0.68 1.76
N ILE A 167 1.54 1.82 2.45
CA ILE A 167 2.45 2.91 2.14
C ILE A 167 3.56 2.88 3.19
N PHE A 168 4.81 2.89 2.74
CA PHE A 168 5.98 2.92 3.61
C PHE A 168 6.74 4.24 3.49
N ASP A 169 7.27 4.73 4.61
CA ASP A 169 8.26 5.80 4.57
C ASP A 169 9.61 5.27 4.05
N PRO A 170 10.59 6.15 3.78
CA PRO A 170 11.91 5.75 3.31
C PRO A 170 12.62 4.77 4.23
N TYR A 171 12.29 4.74 5.52
CA TYR A 171 12.96 3.96 6.56
C TYR A 171 12.28 2.61 6.80
N GLY A 172 11.30 2.24 5.97
CA GLY A 172 10.60 0.96 6.02
C GLY A 172 9.46 0.90 7.03
N GLN A 173 9.07 2.04 7.63
CA GLN A 173 7.90 2.08 8.51
C GLN A 173 6.63 2.22 7.67
N ARG A 174 5.63 1.38 7.94
CA ARG A 174 4.30 1.58 7.36
C ARG A 174 3.69 2.83 7.99
N VAL A 175 3.39 3.82 7.16
CA VAL A 175 2.77 5.08 7.57
C VAL A 175 1.28 5.14 7.27
N GLY A 176 0.79 4.26 6.38
CA GLY A 176 -0.60 4.25 6.00
C GLY A 176 -0.97 3.16 5.02
N VAL A 177 -2.21 3.20 4.55
CA VAL A 177 -2.72 2.33 3.49
C VAL A 177 -3.55 3.16 2.52
N LEU A 178 -3.32 2.97 1.23
CA LEU A 178 -4.19 3.44 0.16
C LEU A 178 -5.11 2.31 -0.27
N ASP A 179 -6.41 2.53 -0.24
CA ASP A 179 -7.43 1.56 -0.66
C ASP A 179 -8.26 2.11 -1.82
N ILE A 180 -8.58 1.23 -2.77
CA ILE A 180 -9.60 1.51 -3.79
C ILE A 180 -10.76 0.54 -3.56
N SER A 181 -11.93 1.12 -3.29
CA SER A 181 -13.15 0.39 -2.97
C SER A 181 -14.25 0.66 -3.98
N GLY A 182 -15.01 -0.37 -4.33
CA GLY A 182 -16.12 -0.29 -5.27
C GLY A 182 -17.21 -1.32 -4.97
N ASP A 183 -18.28 -1.30 -5.77
CA ASP A 183 -19.40 -2.24 -5.63
C ASP A 183 -18.98 -3.65 -6.07
N ALA A 184 -19.17 -4.65 -5.20
CA ALA A 184 -18.79 -6.05 -5.43
C ALA A 184 -19.47 -6.70 -6.65
N ARG A 185 -20.54 -6.08 -7.18
CA ARG A 185 -21.23 -6.54 -8.39
C ARG A 185 -20.57 -6.06 -9.68
N GLN A 186 -19.69 -5.06 -9.60
CA GLN A 186 -18.96 -4.51 -10.74
C GLN A 186 -17.57 -5.13 -10.87
N GLN A 187 -17.00 -5.09 -12.08
CA GLN A 187 -15.62 -5.49 -12.28
C GLN A 187 -14.68 -4.31 -12.01
N HIS A 188 -13.74 -4.50 -11.10
CA HIS A 188 -12.71 -3.53 -10.74
C HIS A 188 -11.35 -3.99 -11.23
N LEU A 189 -11.32 -4.39 -12.51
CA LEU A 189 -10.09 -4.78 -13.18
C LEU A 189 -9.12 -3.59 -13.08
N HIS A 190 -7.90 -3.83 -12.63
CA HIS A 190 -6.84 -2.82 -12.42
C HIS A 190 -6.89 -2.00 -11.12
N ALA A 191 -7.91 -2.08 -10.25
CA ALA A 191 -7.92 -1.31 -8.99
C ALA A 191 -6.64 -1.54 -8.15
N ARG A 192 -6.24 -2.80 -7.97
CA ARG A 192 -4.99 -3.16 -7.29
C ARG A 192 -3.74 -2.57 -7.97
N VAL A 193 -3.71 -2.52 -9.30
CA VAL A 193 -2.56 -1.98 -10.06
C VAL A 193 -2.46 -0.47 -9.87
N LEU A 194 -3.59 0.23 -10.02
CA LEU A 194 -3.71 1.67 -9.80
C LEU A 194 -3.29 2.06 -8.38
N ALA A 195 -3.81 1.35 -7.37
CA ALA A 195 -3.42 1.57 -5.99
C ALA A 195 -1.90 1.37 -5.79
N ARG A 196 -1.30 0.33 -6.37
CA ARG A 196 0.15 0.10 -6.27
C ARG A 196 0.99 1.16 -6.95
N GLN A 197 0.54 1.69 -8.08
CA GLN A 197 1.21 2.77 -8.82
C GLN A 197 1.16 4.08 -8.03
N ALA A 198 -0.04 4.46 -7.57
CA ALA A 198 -0.24 5.62 -6.72
C ALA A 198 0.64 5.54 -5.47
N VAL A 199 0.66 4.40 -4.77
CA VAL A 199 1.57 4.27 -3.62
C VAL A 199 3.04 4.37 -4.01
N ALA A 200 3.48 3.81 -5.14
CA ALA A 200 4.87 3.98 -5.60
C ALA A 200 5.22 5.46 -5.80
N HIS A 201 4.28 6.26 -6.31
CA HIS A 201 4.45 7.71 -6.44
C HIS A 201 4.53 8.39 -5.07
N ILE A 202 3.65 8.05 -4.13
CA ILE A 202 3.66 8.60 -2.76
C ILE A 202 5.02 8.33 -2.10
N GLU A 203 5.47 7.07 -2.12
CA GLU A 203 6.75 6.65 -1.54
C GLU A 203 7.94 7.33 -2.22
N HIS A 204 7.88 7.51 -3.54
CA HIS A 204 8.93 8.23 -4.27
C HIS A 204 9.02 9.71 -3.83
N ARG A 205 7.88 10.38 -3.60
CA ARG A 205 7.85 11.79 -3.17
C ARG A 205 8.47 12.01 -1.79
N TYR A 206 8.52 11.00 -0.92
CA TYR A 206 9.23 11.11 0.36
C TYR A 206 10.71 11.48 0.20
N PHE A 207 11.33 11.11 -0.93
CA PHE A 207 12.75 11.39 -1.19
C PHE A 207 12.98 12.78 -1.78
N GLU A 208 11.94 13.55 -2.10
CA GLU A 208 12.08 14.91 -2.64
C GLU A 208 12.69 15.88 -1.62
N ALA A 209 12.41 15.69 -0.33
CA ALA A 209 12.95 16.50 0.75
C ALA A 209 14.41 16.15 1.13
N GLY A 210 14.99 15.11 0.51
CA GLY A 210 16.31 14.59 0.85
C GLY A 210 16.33 13.70 2.09
N LEU A 211 17.48 13.07 2.36
CA LEU A 211 17.67 12.11 3.46
C LEU A 211 18.76 12.53 4.45
N GLY A 212 18.89 13.84 4.69
CA GLY A 212 19.89 14.38 5.63
C GLY A 212 21.32 13.98 5.28
N ASP A 213 21.97 13.25 6.18
CA ASP A 213 23.36 12.77 6.08
C ASP A 213 23.53 11.44 5.31
N CYS A 214 22.51 11.01 4.56
CA CYS A 214 22.62 9.82 3.71
C CYS A 214 23.17 10.18 2.32
N GLU A 215 24.06 9.34 1.81
CA GLU A 215 24.35 9.27 0.38
C GLU A 215 23.16 8.66 -0.34
N VAL A 216 22.56 9.38 -1.30
CA VAL A 216 21.35 8.94 -2.00
C VAL A 216 21.71 8.48 -3.40
N VAL A 217 21.52 7.19 -3.65
CA VAL A 217 21.75 6.55 -4.95
C VAL A 217 20.40 6.40 -5.66
N ARG A 218 20.30 6.95 -6.87
CA ARG A 218 19.14 6.83 -7.75
C ARG A 218 19.53 6.05 -8.98
N LEU A 219 18.81 4.96 -9.26
CA LEU A 219 19.24 3.97 -10.23
C LEU A 219 18.09 3.22 -10.90
N HIS A 220 18.31 2.74 -12.12
CA HIS A 220 17.40 1.84 -12.83
C HIS A 220 18.15 1.07 -13.93
N HIS A 221 17.64 -0.09 -14.35
CA HIS A 221 18.21 -0.85 -15.50
C HIS A 221 17.95 -0.19 -16.87
N ASP A 222 17.07 0.79 -16.90
CA ASP A 222 16.67 1.57 -18.08
C ASP A 222 16.80 3.05 -17.69
N ALA A 223 17.74 3.75 -18.31
CA ALA A 223 18.02 5.16 -18.05
C ALA A 223 16.81 6.07 -18.33
N GLY A 224 15.90 5.66 -19.23
CA GLY A 224 14.68 6.42 -19.53
C GLY A 224 13.64 6.44 -18.41
N LEU A 225 13.83 5.61 -17.37
CA LEU A 225 12.95 5.56 -16.20
C LEU A 225 13.51 6.30 -14.98
N LEU A 226 14.72 6.86 -15.08
CA LEU A 226 15.29 7.74 -14.05
C LEU A 226 14.44 9.01 -13.89
N GLY A 227 14.31 9.46 -12.65
CA GLY A 227 13.44 10.57 -12.24
C GLY A 227 11.95 10.24 -12.17
N THR A 228 11.54 9.01 -12.52
CA THR A 228 10.15 8.55 -12.34
C THR A 228 10.01 7.78 -11.03
N ALA A 229 8.77 7.55 -10.58
CA ALA A 229 8.50 6.69 -9.43
C ALA A 229 8.90 5.21 -9.63
N ARG A 230 9.33 4.83 -10.82
CA ARG A 230 9.86 3.49 -11.13
C ARG A 230 11.36 3.39 -10.89
N GLU A 231 12.07 4.50 -10.70
CA GLU A 231 13.48 4.45 -10.34
C GLU A 231 13.65 3.92 -8.92
N GLY A 232 14.73 3.16 -8.71
CA GLY A 232 15.16 2.78 -7.37
C GLY A 232 15.86 3.96 -6.70
N VAL A 233 15.43 4.28 -5.48
CA VAL A 233 16.09 5.26 -4.62
C VAL A 233 16.56 4.55 -3.37
N LEU A 234 17.86 4.58 -3.09
CA LEU A 234 18.51 3.96 -1.95
C LEU A 234 19.33 4.99 -1.19
N GLY A 235 19.16 5.08 0.13
CA GLY A 235 19.96 5.91 1.02
C GLY A 235 20.97 5.07 1.79
N PHE A 236 22.24 5.43 1.74
CA PHE A 236 23.32 4.77 2.46
C PHE A 236 23.92 5.70 3.52
N ARG A 237 24.21 5.13 4.69
CA ARG A 237 25.00 5.78 5.74
C ARG A 237 26.09 4.81 6.18
N ASN A 238 27.36 5.23 6.08
CA ASN A 238 28.52 4.40 6.39
C ASN A 238 28.48 3.02 5.70
N GLY A 239 28.11 3.00 4.41
CA GLY A 239 28.03 1.77 3.62
C GLY A 239 26.88 0.81 4.00
N ARG A 240 25.92 1.23 4.84
CA ARG A 240 24.71 0.46 5.15
C ARG A 240 23.48 1.11 4.52
N LEU A 241 22.60 0.30 3.93
CA LEU A 241 21.29 0.74 3.46
C LEU A 241 20.48 1.20 4.67
N VAL A 242 20.06 2.47 4.69
CA VAL A 242 19.24 3.05 5.77
C VAL A 242 17.92 3.62 5.28
N ALA A 243 17.76 3.78 3.97
CA ALA A 243 16.49 4.14 3.38
C ALA A 243 16.33 3.52 1.98
N ALA A 244 15.10 3.21 1.58
CA ALA A 244 14.82 2.75 0.22
C ALA A 244 13.36 2.98 -0.15
N ASN A 245 13.07 3.29 -1.41
CA ASN A 245 11.71 3.14 -1.94
C ASN A 245 11.47 1.69 -2.36
N ARG A 246 10.20 1.31 -2.57
CA ARG A 246 9.85 -0.06 -3.01
C ARG A 246 10.54 -0.49 -4.31
N ALA A 247 10.77 0.43 -5.23
CA ALA A 247 11.43 0.14 -6.50
C ALA A 247 12.90 -0.22 -6.29
N GLY A 248 13.59 0.51 -5.40
CA GLY A 248 14.97 0.25 -5.01
C GLY A 248 15.10 -1.13 -4.36
N LEU A 249 14.24 -1.45 -3.40
CA LEU A 249 14.21 -2.78 -2.78
C LEU A 249 13.99 -3.89 -3.83
N ALA A 250 13.03 -3.67 -4.75
CA ALA A 250 12.68 -4.66 -5.77
C ALA A 250 13.81 -4.96 -6.76
N LEU A 251 14.66 -3.99 -7.11
CA LEU A 251 15.80 -4.20 -8.02
C LEU A 251 16.80 -5.22 -7.48
N PHE A 252 16.93 -5.32 -6.16
CA PHE A 252 17.85 -6.23 -5.48
C PHE A 252 17.15 -7.41 -4.79
N GLY A 253 15.83 -7.54 -4.94
CA GLY A 253 15.05 -8.61 -4.29
C GLY A 253 15.01 -8.50 -2.77
N LEU A 254 15.12 -7.27 -2.24
CA LEU A 254 15.06 -6.98 -0.81
C LEU A 254 13.63 -6.70 -0.34
N ASP A 255 13.43 -6.72 0.98
CA ASP A 255 12.22 -6.23 1.63
C ASP A 255 12.52 -5.09 2.63
N HIS A 256 11.48 -4.51 3.23
CA HIS A 256 11.63 -3.39 4.18
C HIS A 256 12.46 -3.77 5.43
N GLY A 257 12.53 -5.05 5.78
CA GLY A 257 13.35 -5.57 6.88
C GLY A 257 14.85 -5.55 6.61
N ASP A 258 15.27 -5.41 5.34
CA ASP A 258 16.66 -5.24 4.95
C ASP A 258 17.19 -3.81 5.15
N ILE A 259 16.29 -2.84 5.34
CA ILE A 259 16.65 -1.47 5.70
C ILE A 259 17.29 -1.47 7.09
N GLY A 260 18.47 -0.86 7.19
CA GLY A 260 19.37 -0.90 8.34
C GLY A 260 20.30 -2.12 8.38
N ARG A 261 20.10 -3.12 7.52
CA ARG A 261 20.82 -4.41 7.54
C ARG A 261 21.75 -4.60 6.35
N ALA A 262 21.24 -4.39 5.13
CA ALA A 262 21.97 -4.66 3.90
C ALA A 262 23.19 -3.74 3.76
N PRO A 263 24.42 -4.28 3.62
CA PRO A 263 25.58 -3.46 3.28
C PRO A 263 25.57 -3.11 1.79
N TYR A 264 26.12 -1.96 1.44
CA TYR A 264 26.30 -1.49 0.05
C TYR A 264 26.96 -2.57 -0.82
N GLU A 265 28.01 -3.20 -0.28
CA GLU A 265 28.77 -4.23 -0.96
C GLU A 265 27.94 -5.49 -1.27
N ALA A 266 26.81 -5.73 -0.61
CA ALA A 266 25.93 -6.84 -0.98
C ALA A 266 25.13 -6.55 -2.25
N LEU A 267 25.01 -5.29 -2.65
CA LEU A 267 24.15 -4.85 -3.75
C LEU A 267 24.95 -4.55 -5.03
N PHE A 268 26.13 -3.96 -4.89
CA PHE A 268 26.91 -3.45 -6.02
C PHE A 268 28.31 -4.05 -6.12
N ASP A 269 28.83 -4.06 -7.34
CA ASP A 269 30.22 -4.35 -7.68
C ASP A 269 30.95 -3.06 -8.13
N GLY A 270 31.62 -2.42 -7.16
CA GLY A 270 32.38 -1.17 -7.35
C GLY A 270 31.87 0.00 -6.49
N PRO A 271 32.66 1.08 -6.35
CA PRO A 271 32.32 2.23 -5.53
C PRO A 271 31.25 3.12 -6.17
N THR A 272 30.50 3.88 -5.36
CA THR A 272 29.46 4.82 -5.84
C THR A 272 30.01 5.90 -6.77
N SER A 273 31.31 6.20 -6.72
CA SER A 273 31.97 7.16 -7.62
C SER A 273 31.76 6.83 -9.10
N ARG A 274 31.58 5.55 -9.47
CA ARG A 274 31.26 5.17 -10.85
C ARG A 274 29.94 5.76 -11.37
N LEU A 275 28.97 6.04 -10.49
CA LEU A 275 27.76 6.77 -10.90
C LEU A 275 28.04 8.24 -11.22
N HIS A 276 29.04 8.84 -10.58
CA HIS A 276 29.46 10.20 -10.92
C HIS A 276 30.31 10.22 -12.20
N ASP A 277 31.23 9.28 -12.32
CA ASP A 277 32.22 9.24 -13.41
C ASP A 277 31.62 8.73 -14.72
N ASP A 278 30.85 7.63 -14.65
CA ASP A 278 30.38 6.87 -15.81
C ASP A 278 28.85 6.89 -15.96
N GLY A 279 28.11 7.38 -14.95
CA GLY A 279 26.65 7.33 -14.91
C GLY A 279 26.06 5.92 -14.74
N ALA A 280 26.90 4.93 -14.38
CA ALA A 280 26.49 3.53 -14.27
C ALA A 280 27.23 2.75 -13.17
N LEU A 281 26.54 1.73 -12.64
CA LEU A 281 27.06 0.70 -11.75
C LEU A 281 26.72 -0.69 -12.28
N VAL A 282 27.34 -1.70 -11.68
CA VAL A 282 27.02 -3.10 -11.92
C VAL A 282 26.53 -3.70 -10.59
N ASP A 283 25.42 -4.42 -10.63
CA ASP A 283 24.95 -5.16 -9.47
C ASP A 283 25.73 -6.48 -9.27
N ARG A 284 25.51 -7.17 -8.15
CA ARG A 284 26.16 -8.47 -7.89
C ARG A 284 25.79 -9.59 -8.86
N GLN A 285 24.81 -9.39 -9.73
CA GLN A 285 24.42 -10.33 -10.78
C GLN A 285 25.05 -9.97 -12.13
N GLY A 286 25.92 -8.96 -12.18
CA GLY A 286 26.58 -8.51 -13.41
C GLY A 286 25.68 -7.65 -14.32
N ARG A 287 24.54 -7.16 -13.81
CA ARG A 287 23.61 -6.34 -14.59
C ARG A 287 23.93 -4.86 -14.43
N ALA A 288 23.89 -4.12 -15.54
CA ALA A 288 24.11 -2.68 -15.53
C ALA A 288 22.93 -1.92 -14.91
N LEU A 289 23.25 -0.90 -14.12
CA LEU A 289 22.34 0.02 -13.48
C LEU A 289 22.78 1.45 -13.81
N TYR A 290 21.95 2.18 -14.53
CA TYR A 290 22.21 3.59 -14.85
C TYR A 290 21.69 4.46 -13.71
N GLY A 291 22.37 5.56 -13.40
CA GLY A 291 21.97 6.36 -12.27
C GLY A 291 22.90 7.51 -11.92
N HIS A 292 22.60 8.12 -10.78
CA HIS A 292 23.43 9.15 -10.18
C HIS A 292 23.39 9.01 -8.66
N VAL A 293 24.37 9.62 -8.01
CA VAL A 293 24.46 9.65 -6.55
C VAL A 293 24.53 11.09 -6.07
N SER A 294 23.84 11.37 -4.98
CA SER A 294 23.89 12.66 -4.28
C SER A 294 24.60 12.46 -2.95
N PRO A 295 25.65 13.24 -2.65
CA PRO A 295 26.39 13.10 -1.40
C PRO A 295 25.53 13.47 -0.18
N ALA A 296 25.92 12.95 0.98
CA ALA A 296 25.33 13.33 2.26
C ALA A 296 25.31 14.86 2.45
N GLY A 297 24.15 15.41 2.79
CA GLY A 297 23.97 16.86 2.98
C GLY A 297 23.89 17.70 1.69
N GLY A 298 23.91 17.08 0.51
CA GLY A 298 23.69 17.76 -0.77
C GLY A 298 22.20 18.03 -1.02
N ALA A 299 21.84 19.29 -1.29
CA ALA A 299 20.51 19.61 -1.79
C ALA A 299 20.26 18.91 -3.15
N THR A 300 19.06 18.39 -3.36
CA THR A 300 18.59 17.94 -4.67
C THR A 300 18.58 19.13 -5.63
N VAL A 301 19.64 19.27 -6.44
CA VAL A 301 19.64 20.24 -7.54
C VAL A 301 18.65 19.71 -8.58
N ARG A 302 17.42 20.23 -8.55
CA ARG A 302 16.50 20.09 -9.67
C ARG A 302 17.08 20.89 -10.84
N SER A 303 17.60 20.20 -11.86
CA SER A 303 17.60 20.81 -13.19
C SER A 303 16.14 20.96 -13.62
N PRO A 304 15.66 22.15 -13.99
CA PRO A 304 14.38 22.26 -14.65
C PRO A 304 14.47 21.48 -15.96
N LEU A 305 13.60 20.50 -16.15
CA LEU A 305 13.38 19.93 -17.48
C LEU A 305 12.90 21.06 -18.41
N PRO A 306 13.35 21.08 -19.68
CA PRO A 306 13.07 22.14 -20.64
C PRO A 306 11.58 22.30 -20.96
#